data_AF-A0A928S152-F1
#
_entry.id   AF-A0A928S152-F1
#
_cell.length_a   1.000
_cell.length_b   1.000
_cell.length_c   1.000
_cell.angle_alpha   90.00
_cell.angle_beta   90.00
_cell.angle_gamma   90.00
#
_symmetry.space_group_name_H-M   'P 1'
#
loop_
_entity.id
_entity.type
_entity.pdbx_description
1 polymer ?
#
loop_
_entity_poly.entity_id
_entity_poly.type
_entity_poly.pdbx_seq_one_letter_code
_entity_poly.pdbx_strand_id
1 'polypeptide(L)'
;MGQGIRTFKDLAAWQRAMALCKEVYALTRLFPDTEKFGLTAQIRRAEVSIPSNIAEGYGRRNLQESIRFLNIAHRSLGEVETQVLLAQP
;
A
#
# COMPACT_ATOMS: atom_id res chain seq x y z
N MET A 1 9.68 -23.84 -13.71
CA MET A 1 8.24 -23.56 -13.89
C MET A 1 7.80 -22.69 -12.73
N GLY A 2 7.36 -21.46 -12.98
CA GLY A 2 6.91 -20.56 -11.91
C GLY A 2 5.71 -21.16 -11.18
N GLN A 3 5.67 -21.05 -9.85
CA GLN A 3 4.48 -21.41 -9.09
C GLN A 3 3.28 -20.62 -9.65
N GLY A 4 2.20 -21.33 -9.99
CA GLY A 4 0.97 -20.68 -10.43
C GLY A 4 0.36 -19.85 -9.31
N ILE A 5 -0.22 -18.70 -9.66
CA ILE A 5 -0.95 -17.84 -8.72
C ILE A 5 -2.23 -18.58 -8.30
N ARG A 6 -2.37 -18.88 -7.01
CA ARG A 6 -3.56 -19.51 -6.42
C ARG A 6 -4.33 -18.53 -5.55
N THR A 7 -3.62 -17.60 -4.93
CA THR A 7 -4.16 -16.56 -4.07
C THR A 7 -3.50 -15.22 -4.36
N PHE A 8 -4.12 -14.12 -3.91
CA PHE A 8 -3.52 -12.78 -4.01
C PHE A 8 -2.14 -12.70 -3.31
N LYS A 9 -1.84 -13.60 -2.36
CA LYS A 9 -0.56 -13.64 -1.65
C LYS A 9 0.60 -14.10 -2.54
N ASP A 10 0.29 -14.77 -3.64
CA ASP A 10 1.28 -15.22 -4.64
C ASP A 10 1.65 -14.07 -5.60
N LEU A 11 0.92 -12.95 -5.58
CA LEU A 11 1.22 -11.79 -6.41
C LEU A 11 2.45 -11.07 -5.88
N ALA A 12 3.48 -10.95 -6.71
CA ALA A 12 4.70 -10.19 -6.38
C ALA A 12 4.39 -8.73 -5.99
N ALA A 13 3.41 -8.10 -6.64
CA ALA A 13 2.96 -6.75 -6.30
C ALA A 13 2.39 -6.66 -4.87
N TRP A 14 1.60 -7.65 -4.45
CA TRP A 14 1.07 -7.71 -3.09
C TRP A 14 2.18 -7.95 -2.06
N GLN A 15 3.12 -8.85 -2.35
CA GLN A 15 4.25 -9.13 -1.45
C GLN A 15 5.12 -7.89 -1.24
N ARG A 16 5.39 -7.13 -2.30
CA ARG A 16 6.13 -5.85 -2.23
C ARG A 16 5.35 -4.78 -1.47
N ALA A 17 4.04 -4.67 -1.70
CA ALA A 17 3.19 -3.75 -0.95
C ALA A 17 3.18 -4.09 0.55
N MET A 18 3.12 -5.37 0.92
CA MET A 18 3.22 -5.79 2.33
C MET A 18 4.59 -5.50 2.96
N ALA A 19 5.67 -5.57 2.18
CA ALA A 19 6.99 -5.18 2.65
C ALA A 19 7.06 -3.66 2.89
N LEU A 20 6.55 -2.87 1.94
CA LEU A 20 6.39 -1.42 2.09
C LEU A 20 5.61 -1.06 3.36
N CYS A 21 4.54 -1.79 3.70
CA CYS A 21 3.81 -1.57 4.97
C CYS A 21 4.72 -1.61 6.17
N LYS A 22 5.54 -2.66 6.25
CA LYS A 22 6.40 -2.86 7.41
C LYS A 22 7.42 -1.73 7.52
N GLU A 23 7.99 -1.32 6.40
CA GLU A 23 8.95 -0.21 6.34
C GLU A 23 8.31 1.12 6.75
N VAL A 24 7.11 1.43 6.23
CA VAL A 24 6.39 2.66 6.59
C VAL A 24 5.94 2.66 8.05
N TYR A 25 5.49 1.53 8.60
CA TYR A 25 5.18 1.42 10.02
C TYR A 25 6.43 1.60 10.89
N ALA A 26 7.59 1.08 10.47
CA ALA A 26 8.85 1.28 11.17
C ALA A 26 9.30 2.74 11.11
N LEU A 27 9.25 3.37 9.93
CA LEU A 27 9.61 4.77 9.72
C LEU A 27 8.72 5.71 10.56
N THR A 28 7.41 5.57 10.46
CA THR A 28 6.44 6.45 11.16
C THR A 28 6.41 6.25 12.67
N ARG A 29 7.08 5.23 13.23
CA ARG A 29 7.31 5.13 14.69
C ARG A 29 8.33 6.13 15.21
N LEU A 30 9.16 6.69 14.32
CA LEU A 30 10.19 7.67 14.66
C LEU A 30 9.69 9.12 14.55
N PHE A 31 8.44 9.32 14.08
CA PHE A 31 7.87 10.65 13.95
C PHE A 31 7.51 11.23 15.33
N PRO A 32 7.55 12.55 15.51
CA PRO A 32 7.10 13.20 16.74
C PRO A 32 5.65 12.86 17.06
N ASP A 33 5.30 12.78 18.35
CA ASP A 33 3.93 12.52 18.79
C ASP A 33 2.92 13.57 18.29
N THR A 34 3.37 14.79 18.00
CA THR A 34 2.55 15.86 17.39
C THR A 34 2.01 15.47 16.01
N GLU A 35 2.69 14.58 15.28
CA GLU A 35 2.28 14.10 13.95
C GLU A 35 1.41 12.83 14.00
N LYS A 36 1.15 12.28 15.20
CA LYS A 36 0.42 11.02 15.37
C LYS A 36 -0.93 11.01 14.68
N PHE A 37 -1.68 12.10 14.80
CA PHE A 37 -2.99 12.28 14.15
C PHE A 37 -2.90 13.06 12.83
N GLY A 38 -1.74 13.64 12.53
CA GLY A 38 -1.42 14.33 11.29
C GLY A 38 -0.83 13.37 10.26
N LEU A 39 0.43 13.60 9.89
CA LEU A 39 1.10 12.90 8.79
C LEU A 39 1.22 11.39 9.04
N THR A 40 1.45 10.96 10.29
CA THR A 40 1.54 9.53 10.64
C THR A 40 0.25 8.79 10.31
N ALA A 41 -0.90 9.34 10.69
CA ALA A 41 -2.20 8.70 10.44
C ALA A 41 -2.54 8.70 8.95
N GLN A 42 -2.19 9.76 8.22
CA GLN A 42 -2.42 9.84 6.78
C GLN A 42 -1.59 8.81 6.01
N ILE A 43 -0.28 8.75 6.29
CA ILE A 43 0.64 7.81 5.64
C ILE A 43 0.17 6.37 5.89
N ARG A 44 -0.11 6.01 7.15
CA ARG A 44 -0.52 4.64 7.49
C ARG A 44 -1.84 4.22 6.83
N ARG A 45 -2.79 5.15 6.66
CA ARG A 45 -4.04 4.85 5.95
C ARG A 45 -3.81 4.64 4.46
N ALA A 46 -3.06 5.54 3.82
CA ALA A 46 -2.75 5.44 2.40
C ALA A 46 -1.96 4.15 2.12
N GLU A 47 -0.98 3.85 2.95
CA GLU A 47 -0.11 2.69 2.79
C GLU A 47 -0.88 1.36 2.91
N VAL A 48 -1.69 1.17 3.96
CA VAL A 48 -2.52 -0.05 4.14
C VAL A 48 -3.51 -0.24 2.99
N SER A 49 -3.95 0.84 2.35
CA SER A 49 -4.82 0.80 1.17
C SER A 49 -4.17 0.07 -0.01
N ILE A 50 -2.85 0.12 -0.16
CA ILE A 50 -2.13 -0.45 -1.31
C ILE A 50 -2.30 -1.98 -1.39
N PRO A 51 -1.85 -2.80 -0.40
CA PRO A 51 -2.04 -4.25 -0.47
C PRO A 51 -3.51 -4.65 -0.36
N SER A 52 -4.34 -3.86 0.32
CA SER A 52 -5.77 -4.11 0.44
C SER A 52 -6.47 -4.06 -0.92
N ASN A 53 -6.20 -3.00 -1.70
CA ASN A 53 -6.77 -2.87 -3.05
C ASN A 53 -6.19 -3.90 -4.02
N ILE A 54 -4.92 -4.29 -3.90
CA ILE A 54 -4.35 -5.38 -4.72
C ILE A 54 -5.09 -6.71 -4.44
N ALA A 55 -5.31 -7.03 -3.15
CA ALA A 55 -6.03 -8.24 -2.75
C ALA A 55 -7.50 -8.20 -3.21
N GLU A 56 -8.15 -7.06 -3.07
CA GLU A 56 -9.54 -6.89 -3.50
C GLU A 56 -9.68 -6.99 -5.03
N GLY A 57 -8.75 -6.39 -5.78
CA GLY A 57 -8.68 -6.47 -7.24
C GLY A 57 -8.48 -7.89 -7.77
N TYR A 58 -7.66 -8.70 -7.08
CA TYR A 58 -7.50 -10.13 -7.39
C TYR A 58 -8.82 -10.91 -7.23
N GLY A 59 -9.66 -10.54 -6.26
CA GLY A 59 -10.95 -11.19 -6.03
C GLY A 59 -12.06 -10.83 -7.02
N ARG A 60 -11.82 -9.88 -7.94
CA ARG A 60 -12.83 -9.43 -8.91
C ARG A 60 -12.93 -10.38 -10.09
N ARG A 61 -14.16 -10.57 -10.58
CA ARG A 61 -14.46 -11.48 -11.69
C ARG A 61 -14.16 -10.86 -13.05
N ASN A 62 -14.25 -9.54 -13.15
CA ASN A 62 -14.05 -8.83 -14.40
C ASN A 62 -12.75 -8.03 -14.38
N LEU A 63 -12.09 -7.97 -15.54
CA LEU A 63 -10.78 -7.34 -15.69
C LEU A 63 -10.84 -5.83 -15.40
N GLN A 64 -11.92 -5.15 -15.78
CA GLN A 64 -12.06 -3.71 -15.59
C GLN A 64 -12.11 -3.31 -14.11
N GLU A 65 -12.83 -4.08 -13.28
CA GLU A 65 -12.84 -3.90 -11.83
C GLU A 65 -11.47 -4.20 -11.24
N SER A 66 -10.82 -5.32 -11.63
CA SER A 66 -9.46 -5.61 -11.17
C SER A 66 -8.51 -4.44 -11.45
N ILE A 67 -8.54 -3.90 -12.68
CA ILE A 67 -7.73 -2.73 -13.07
C ILE A 67 -8.10 -1.50 -12.23
N ARG A 68 -9.39 -1.25 -11.98
CA ARG A 68 -9.84 -0.14 -11.14
C ARG A 68 -9.23 -0.21 -9.73
N PHE A 69 -9.19 -1.39 -9.12
CA PHE A 69 -8.55 -1.61 -7.82
C PHE A 69 -7.04 -1.42 -7.87
N LEU A 70 -6.36 -1.90 -8.91
CA LEU A 70 -4.93 -1.65 -9.09
C LEU A 70 -4.63 -0.16 -9.27
N ASN A 71 -5.49 0.60 -9.97
CA ASN A 71 -5.37 2.05 -10.10
C ASN A 71 -5.60 2.78 -8.76
N ILE A 72 -6.46 2.26 -7.87
CA ILE A 72 -6.60 2.79 -6.52
C ILE A 72 -5.31 2.54 -5.72
N ALA A 73 -4.79 1.31 -5.75
CA ALA A 73 -3.53 0.96 -5.08
C ALA A 73 -2.36 1.86 -5.55
N HIS A 74 -2.27 2.11 -6.86
CA HIS A 74 -1.24 2.96 -7.44
C HIS A 74 -1.38 4.44 -7.01
N ARG A 75 -2.61 4.96 -6.90
CA ARG A 75 -2.84 6.32 -6.36
C ARG A 75 -2.42 6.43 -4.90
N SER A 76 -2.79 5.45 -4.08
CA SER A 76 -2.36 5.40 -2.68
C SER A 76 -0.84 5.31 -2.53
N LEU A 77 -0.14 4.63 -3.45
CA LEU A 77 1.33 4.62 -3.48
C LEU A 77 1.91 6.03 -3.70
N GLY A 78 1.37 6.79 -4.65
CA GLY A 78 1.78 8.18 -4.89
C GLY A 78 1.49 9.11 -3.70
N GLU A 79 0.39 8.89 -2.97
CA GLU A 79 0.10 9.59 -1.72
C GLU A 79 1.15 9.29 -0.64
N VAL A 80 1.51 8.02 -0.45
CA VAL A 80 2.55 7.61 0.51
C VAL A 80 3.89 8.23 0.15
N GLU A 81 4.31 8.15 -1.12
CA GLU A 81 5.56 8.75 -1.60
C GLU A 81 5.60 10.26 -1.32
N THR A 82 4.53 10.97 -1.69
CA THR A 82 4.42 12.42 -1.45
C THR A 82 4.53 12.76 0.04
N GLN A 83 3.82 12.03 0.89
CA GLN A 83 3.80 12.28 2.33
C GLN A 83 5.11 11.90 3.03
N VAL A 84 5.79 10.85 2.57
CA VAL A 84 7.13 10.50 3.04
C VAL A 84 8.14 11.58 2.64
N LEU A 85 8.07 12.10 1.42
CA LEU A 85 8.91 13.23 0.99
C LEU A 85 8.65 14.49 1.82
N LEU A 86 7.39 14.80 2.14
CA LEU A 86 7.03 15.90 3.03
C LEU A 86 7.60 15.74 4.46
N ALA A 87 7.85 14.52 4.91
CA ALA A 87 8.42 14.23 6.23
C ALA A 87 9.95 14.33 6.26
N GLN A 88 10.62 14.44 5.11
CA GLN A 88 12.07 14.58 5.05
C GLN A 88 12.48 16.02 5.41
N PRO A 89 13.56 16.18 6.20
CA PRO A 89 14.08 17.50 6.56
C PRO A 89 14.73 18.25 5.39
#